data_AF-A0A5N6KWV6-F1
#
_entry.id   AF-A0A5N6KWV6-F1
#
_cell.length_a   1.000
_cell.length_b   1.000
_cell.length_c   1.000
_cell.angle_alpha   90.00
_cell.angle_beta   90.00
_cell.angle_gamma   90.00
#
_symmetry.space_group_name_H-M   'P 1'
#
loop_
_entity.id
_entity.type
_entity.pdbx_description
1 polymer ?
#
loop_
_entity_poly.entity_id
_entity_poly.type
_entity_poly.pdbx_seq_one_letter_code
_entity_poly.pdbx_strand_id
1 'polypeptide(L)'
;MAEVVTLYNTLPTLEDELMLATGNVSQPISVHAHGGEIYPERWLKDGTAFEFTTKFTKSPPSDLLRDFQSLIGTNTSLGLYYAGGQGPKDKPVLLERTEGRRNITDPVRLEDLPPGSVQTAWLPSGINPVQMACTITCDTRTTRSPGVKHHKNTKTHGTT
;
A
#
# COMPACT_ATOMS: atom_id res chain seq x y z
N MET A 1 -8.92 -7.02 11.43
CA MET A 1 -9.81 -6.00 10.85
C MET A 1 -9.14 -5.52 9.58
N ALA A 2 -9.91 -5.28 8.52
CA ALA A 2 -9.40 -4.67 7.28
C ALA A 2 -9.71 -3.17 7.33
N GLU A 3 -8.86 -2.33 6.76
CA GLU A 3 -8.89 -0.87 6.98
C GLU A 3 -8.70 -0.07 5.67
N VAL A 4 -9.27 1.14 5.66
CA VAL A 4 -9.46 2.06 4.52
C VAL A 4 -8.21 2.91 4.21
N VAL A 5 -7.60 2.77 3.04
CA VAL A 5 -6.21 3.22 2.77
C VAL A 5 -6.00 3.77 1.33
N THR A 6 -5.00 4.63 1.06
CA THR A 6 -4.73 5.20 -0.28
C THR A 6 -3.52 4.54 -0.95
N LEU A 7 -3.71 3.58 -1.86
CA LEU A 7 -2.58 2.82 -2.42
C LEU A 7 -2.06 3.47 -3.71
N TYR A 8 -0.82 3.97 -3.68
CA TYR A 8 -0.26 4.83 -4.72
C TYR A 8 0.58 4.13 -5.79
N ASN A 9 0.69 2.81 -5.80
CA ASN A 9 1.63 2.17 -6.72
C ASN A 9 1.26 0.71 -7.05
N THR A 10 0.43 0.50 -8.07
CA THR A 10 0.40 -0.79 -8.78
C THR A 10 1.51 -0.76 -9.82
N LEU A 11 2.61 -1.47 -9.55
CA LEU A 11 3.57 -1.76 -10.61
C LEU A 11 2.89 -2.62 -11.68
N PRO A 12 3.15 -2.38 -12.97
CA PRO A 12 2.56 -3.19 -14.02
C PRO A 12 3.04 -4.64 -13.92
N THR A 13 2.08 -5.56 -13.86
CA THR A 13 2.29 -7.01 -13.99
C THR A 13 2.09 -7.44 -15.45
N LEU A 14 2.76 -8.51 -15.86
CA LEU A 14 2.48 -9.21 -17.11
C LEU A 14 1.28 -10.18 -16.93
N GLU A 15 0.78 -10.73 -18.04
CA GLU A 15 -0.45 -11.53 -18.11
C GLU A 15 -0.44 -12.77 -17.19
N ASP A 16 0.74 -13.25 -16.79
CA ASP A 16 0.92 -14.40 -15.88
C ASP A 16 1.72 -14.06 -14.61
N GLU A 17 1.69 -12.79 -14.21
CA GLU A 17 2.37 -12.32 -13.01
C GLU A 17 1.40 -11.76 -11.97
N LEU A 18 1.78 -11.91 -10.70
CA LEU A 18 1.16 -11.20 -9.58
C LEU A 18 2.23 -10.49 -8.76
N MET A 19 1.85 -9.42 -8.07
CA MET A 19 2.72 -8.75 -7.09
C MET A 19 2.72 -9.56 -5.79
N LEU A 20 3.86 -10.16 -5.44
CA LEU A 20 4.04 -10.91 -4.19
C LEU A 20 4.94 -10.13 -3.23
N ALA A 21 4.40 -9.82 -2.06
CA ALA A 21 5.11 -9.29 -0.90
C ALA A 21 5.75 -10.43 -0.09
N THR A 22 7.08 -10.39 -0.01
CA THR A 22 7.91 -11.27 0.83
C THR A 22 8.85 -10.41 1.68
N GLY A 23 8.57 -10.34 2.98
CA GLY A 23 9.35 -9.49 3.88
C GLY A 23 9.12 -8.01 3.59
N ASN A 24 10.18 -7.29 3.25
CA ASN A 24 10.15 -5.86 2.92
C ASN A 24 10.10 -5.57 1.41
N VAL A 25 9.94 -6.59 0.58
CA VAL A 25 9.94 -6.45 -0.88
C VAL A 25 8.64 -6.99 -1.46
N SER A 26 7.96 -6.19 -2.29
CA SER A 26 6.85 -6.60 -3.16
C SER A 26 7.31 -6.53 -4.62
N GLN A 27 7.16 -7.63 -5.35
CA GLN A 27 7.63 -7.73 -6.74
C GLN A 27 6.79 -8.69 -7.58
N PRO A 28 6.75 -8.53 -8.92
CA PRO A 28 6.14 -9.48 -9.82
C PRO A 28 6.81 -10.84 -9.71
N ILE A 29 5.99 -11.88 -9.63
CA ILE A 29 6.40 -13.27 -9.74
C ILE A 29 5.50 -13.99 -10.74
N SER A 30 6.03 -15.02 -11.40
CA SER A 30 5.21 -15.89 -12.24
C SER A 30 4.28 -16.74 -11.38
N VAL A 31 2.98 -16.70 -11.69
CA VAL A 31 1.95 -17.51 -11.01
C VAL A 31 2.27 -19.00 -11.12
N HIS A 32 2.81 -19.43 -12.27
CA HIS A 32 3.14 -20.83 -12.54
C HIS A 32 4.35 -21.35 -11.74
N ALA A 33 5.27 -20.45 -11.34
CA ALA A 33 6.53 -20.84 -10.72
C ALA A 33 6.49 -20.89 -9.18
N HIS A 34 5.50 -20.26 -8.55
CA HIS A 34 5.47 -20.12 -7.09
C HIS A 34 5.23 -21.45 -6.36
N GLY A 35 4.32 -22.30 -6.86
CA GLY A 35 4.04 -23.63 -6.31
C GLY A 35 3.51 -23.67 -4.86
N GLY A 36 3.16 -22.53 -4.26
CA GLY A 36 2.72 -22.41 -2.87
C GLY A 36 1.43 -21.60 -2.70
N GLU A 37 0.90 -21.56 -1.48
CA GLU A 37 -0.28 -20.77 -1.16
C GLU A 37 0.01 -19.27 -1.17
N ILE A 38 -0.95 -18.52 -1.70
CA ILE A 38 -0.91 -17.07 -1.83
C ILE A 38 -2.21 -16.47 -1.33
N TYR A 39 -2.07 -15.43 -0.54
CA TYR A 39 -3.16 -14.75 0.15
C TYR A 39 -3.18 -13.28 -0.24
N PRO A 40 -4.33 -12.68 -0.56
CA PRO A 40 -4.41 -11.26 -0.87
C PRO A 40 -4.05 -10.38 0.34
N GLU A 41 -3.15 -9.43 0.17
CA GLU A 41 -2.75 -8.49 1.23
C GLU A 41 -3.31 -7.08 0.99
N ARG A 42 -3.50 -6.70 -0.28
CA ARG A 42 -4.04 -5.40 -0.68
C ARG A 42 -5.11 -5.51 -1.76
N TRP A 43 -6.11 -4.65 -1.65
CA TRP A 43 -7.27 -4.59 -2.54
C TRP A 43 -7.48 -3.18 -3.07
N LEU A 44 -7.89 -3.07 -4.33
CA LEU A 44 -8.38 -1.83 -4.93
C LEU A 44 -9.75 -1.47 -4.33
N LYS A 45 -10.26 -0.26 -4.63
CA LYS A 45 -11.57 0.20 -4.14
C LYS A 45 -12.75 -0.72 -4.47
N ASP A 46 -12.69 -1.40 -5.61
CA ASP A 46 -13.71 -2.34 -6.05
C ASP A 46 -13.62 -3.70 -5.32
N GLY A 47 -12.61 -3.90 -4.48
CA GLY A 47 -12.33 -5.16 -3.80
C GLY A 47 -11.45 -6.11 -4.60
N THR A 48 -10.95 -5.70 -5.77
CA THR A 48 -10.02 -6.50 -6.57
C THR A 48 -8.68 -6.59 -5.85
N ALA A 49 -8.22 -7.80 -5.54
CA ALA A 49 -6.89 -8.03 -4.98
C ALA A 49 -5.81 -7.67 -6.01
N PHE A 50 -4.74 -6.99 -5.59
CA PHE A 50 -3.65 -6.61 -6.50
C PHE A 50 -2.24 -6.83 -5.92
N GLU A 51 -2.10 -7.02 -4.62
CA GLU A 51 -0.86 -7.42 -3.97
C GLU A 51 -1.14 -8.59 -3.03
N PHE A 52 -0.25 -9.58 -3.03
CA PHE A 52 -0.43 -10.87 -2.37
C PHE A 52 0.75 -11.15 -1.44
N THR A 53 0.60 -12.10 -0.54
CA THR A 53 1.65 -12.56 0.36
C THR A 53 1.55 -14.08 0.54
N THR A 54 2.61 -14.71 1.07
CA THR A 54 2.60 -16.13 1.48
C THR A 54 2.11 -16.34 2.91
N LYS A 55 1.92 -15.26 3.68
CA LYS A 55 1.38 -15.32 5.04
C LYS A 55 -0.14 -15.26 4.97
N PHE A 56 -0.83 -16.10 5.72
CA PHE A 56 -2.29 -16.06 5.77
C PHE A 56 -2.81 -14.65 6.14
N THR A 57 -3.68 -14.12 5.29
CA THR A 57 -4.44 -12.89 5.53
C THR A 57 -5.93 -13.20 5.42
N LYS A 58 -6.75 -12.42 6.14
CA LYS A 58 -8.20 -12.49 5.98
C LYS A 58 -8.64 -11.47 4.94
N SER A 59 -9.45 -11.91 3.98
CA SER A 59 -10.16 -11.00 3.08
C SER A 59 -10.99 -9.98 3.85
N PRO A 60 -11.14 -8.75 3.34
CA PRO A 60 -11.99 -7.76 3.96
C PRO A 60 -13.44 -8.28 4.04
N PRO A 61 -14.14 -8.10 5.18
CA PRO A 61 -15.56 -8.39 5.26
C PRO A 61 -16.34 -7.63 4.17
N SER A 62 -17.37 -8.25 3.59
CA SER A 62 -18.17 -7.64 2.53
C SER A 62 -18.83 -6.33 2.96
N ASP A 63 -19.29 -6.26 4.21
CA ASP A 63 -19.89 -5.05 4.78
C ASP A 63 -18.90 -3.90 4.85
N LEU A 64 -17.66 -4.18 5.26
CA LEU A 64 -16.59 -3.17 5.26
C LEU A 64 -16.30 -2.66 3.85
N LEU A 65 -16.19 -3.56 2.86
CA LEU A 65 -15.90 -3.17 1.48
C LEU A 65 -17.03 -2.29 0.91
N ARG A 66 -18.29 -2.64 1.19
CA ARG A 66 -19.46 -1.83 0.80
C ARG A 66 -19.43 -0.46 1.45
N ASP A 67 -19.24 -0.41 2.76
CA ASP A 67 -19.23 0.85 3.51
C ASP A 67 -18.07 1.75 3.03
N PHE A 68 -16.89 1.16 2.82
CA PHE A 68 -15.75 1.84 2.22
C PHE A 68 -16.08 2.43 0.84
N GLN A 69 -16.64 1.64 -0.07
CA GLN A 69 -17.04 2.09 -1.40
C GLN A 69 -18.04 3.25 -1.35
N SER A 70 -18.99 3.20 -0.40
CA SER A 70 -19.97 4.27 -0.20
C SER A 70 -19.35 5.59 0.26
N LEU A 71 -18.28 5.52 1.08
CA LEU A 71 -17.60 6.69 1.64
C LEU A 71 -16.66 7.37 0.64
N ILE A 72 -15.94 6.59 -0.17
CA ILE A 72 -14.90 7.13 -1.05
C ILE A 72 -15.42 7.63 -2.40
N GLY A 73 -16.59 7.17 -2.84
CA GLY A 73 -17.17 7.52 -4.13
C GLY A 73 -16.23 7.24 -5.31
N THR A 74 -16.13 8.18 -6.25
CA THR A 74 -15.32 8.04 -7.47
C THR A 74 -13.84 8.40 -7.30
N ASN A 75 -13.40 8.74 -6.09
CA ASN A 75 -12.01 9.10 -5.82
C ASN A 75 -11.04 8.02 -6.34
N THR A 76 -9.93 8.47 -6.93
CA THR A 76 -9.09 7.63 -7.81
C THR A 76 -8.03 6.82 -7.08
N SER A 77 -7.85 6.99 -5.77
CA SER A 77 -6.60 6.57 -5.12
C SER A 77 -6.75 5.64 -3.90
N LEU A 78 -7.98 5.26 -3.52
CA LEU A 78 -8.23 4.52 -2.28
C LEU A 78 -8.41 3.00 -2.53
N GLY A 79 -7.85 2.16 -1.67
CA GLY A 79 -7.97 0.71 -1.55
C GLY A 79 -7.97 0.24 -0.09
N LEU A 80 -7.89 -1.06 0.16
CA LEU A 80 -7.79 -1.64 1.51
C LEU A 80 -6.47 -2.42 1.62
N TYR A 81 -5.89 -2.51 2.82
CA TYR A 81 -4.87 -3.53 3.09
C TYR A 81 -5.08 -4.24 4.43
N TYR A 82 -4.46 -5.41 4.55
CA TYR A 82 -4.52 -6.21 5.76
C TYR A 82 -3.51 -5.71 6.80
N ALA A 83 -3.99 -5.00 7.83
CA ALA A 83 -3.15 -4.40 8.86
C ALA A 83 -2.69 -5.36 9.99
N GLY A 84 -3.11 -6.63 9.96
CA GLY A 84 -2.70 -7.62 10.96
C GLY A 84 -3.19 -7.38 12.40
N GLY A 85 -4.12 -6.43 12.62
CA GLY A 85 -4.78 -6.20 13.91
C GLY A 85 -3.93 -5.53 15.00
N GLN A 86 -2.74 -5.01 14.64
CA GLN A 86 -1.89 -4.25 15.55
C GLN A 86 -1.89 -2.78 15.12
N GLY A 87 -2.33 -1.90 16.01
CA GLY A 87 -2.34 -0.46 15.78
C GLY A 87 -0.92 0.13 15.63
N PRO A 88 -0.83 1.42 15.30
CA PRO A 88 0.43 2.11 15.01
C PRO A 88 1.29 2.39 16.25
N LYS A 89 0.77 2.22 17.48
CA LYS A 89 1.55 2.33 18.71
C LYS A 89 2.68 1.30 18.63
N ASP A 90 3.92 1.78 18.60
CA ASP A 90 5.17 1.01 18.60
C ASP A 90 5.65 0.45 17.24
N LYS A 91 5.04 0.85 16.11
CA LYS A 91 5.56 0.48 14.78
C LYS A 91 6.31 1.63 14.11
N PRO A 92 7.50 1.38 13.51
CA PRO A 92 8.17 2.37 12.67
C PRO A 92 7.29 2.71 11.46
N VAL A 93 7.45 3.92 10.92
CA VAL A 93 6.87 4.26 9.62
C VAL A 93 7.65 3.49 8.57
N LEU A 94 6.96 2.88 7.61
CA LEU A 94 7.62 2.21 6.49
C LEU A 94 7.86 3.23 5.36
N LEU A 95 9.11 3.44 4.99
CA LEU A 95 9.50 4.23 3.83
C LEU A 95 9.51 3.32 2.59
N GLU A 96 8.52 3.50 1.74
CA GLU A 96 8.36 2.81 0.46
C GLU A 96 9.16 3.51 -0.65
N ARG A 97 9.89 2.74 -1.46
CA ARG A 97 10.49 3.19 -2.71
C ARG A 97 10.34 2.13 -3.79
N THR A 98 10.46 2.54 -5.04
CA THR A 98 10.47 1.63 -6.19
C THR A 98 11.88 1.50 -6.77
N GLU A 99 12.37 0.27 -6.92
CA GLU A 99 13.63 -0.04 -7.59
C GLU A 99 13.39 -1.07 -8.70
N GLY A 100 13.35 -0.60 -9.95
CA GLY A 100 12.98 -1.43 -11.09
C GLY A 100 11.52 -1.88 -10.99
N ARG A 101 11.27 -3.19 -11.02
CA ARG A 101 9.92 -3.77 -10.81
C ARG A 101 9.69 -4.20 -9.36
N ARG A 102 10.33 -3.57 -8.38
CA ARG A 102 10.21 -3.93 -6.97
C ARG A 102 9.78 -2.71 -6.16
N ASN A 103 8.83 -2.91 -5.25
CA ASN A 103 8.54 -1.98 -4.17
C ASN A 103 9.24 -2.47 -2.91
N ILE A 104 10.00 -1.59 -2.25
CA ILE A 104 10.80 -1.90 -1.07
C ILE A 104 10.34 -0.99 0.06
N THR A 105 10.08 -1.56 1.23
CA THR A 105 9.62 -0.84 2.42
C THR A 105 10.62 -0.96 3.57
N ASP A 106 11.32 0.12 3.92
CA ASP A 106 12.25 0.09 5.04
C ASP A 106 11.68 0.79 6.28
N PRO A 107 11.85 0.23 7.49
CA PRO A 107 11.42 0.89 8.70
C PRO A 107 12.28 2.13 8.96
N VAL A 108 11.64 3.26 9.21
CA VAL A 108 12.28 4.53 9.55
C VAL A 108 11.59 5.19 10.73
N ARG A 109 12.33 6.06 11.44
CA ARG A 109 11.72 6.95 12.43
C ARG A 109 11.03 8.11 11.71
N LEU A 110 10.02 8.69 12.34
CA LEU A 110 9.23 9.77 11.74
C LEU A 110 10.10 11.01 11.43
N GLU A 111 11.03 11.32 12.33
CA GLU A 111 12.00 12.40 12.22
C GLU A 111 13.05 12.19 11.13
N ASP A 112 13.26 10.96 10.68
CA ASP A 112 14.21 10.60 9.63
C ASP A 112 13.55 10.57 8.23
N LEU A 113 12.25 10.86 8.14
CA LEU A 113 11.55 10.86 6.86
C LEU A 113 12.12 11.95 5.92
N PRO A 114 12.41 11.60 4.66
CA PRO A 114 12.88 12.58 3.69
C PRO A 114 11.88 13.73 3.48
N PRO A 115 12.35 14.98 3.32
CA PRO A 115 11.49 16.08 2.94
C PRO A 115 10.73 15.79 1.64
N GLY A 116 9.43 16.11 1.61
CA GLY A 116 8.59 15.88 0.42
C GLY A 116 8.14 14.43 0.22
N SER A 117 8.30 13.57 1.22
CA SER A 117 7.71 12.23 1.20
C SER A 117 6.17 12.30 1.28
N VAL A 118 5.50 11.35 0.62
CA VAL A 118 4.03 11.34 0.51
C VAL A 118 3.48 10.20 1.36
N GLN A 119 2.53 10.50 2.25
CA GLN A 119 1.85 9.47 3.03
C GLN A 119 0.97 8.60 2.11
N THR A 120 1.02 7.28 2.32
CA THR A 120 0.33 6.30 1.46
C THR A 120 -0.48 5.28 2.27
N ALA A 121 -0.23 5.11 3.56
CA ALA A 121 -1.08 4.26 4.39
C ALA A 121 -1.33 4.86 5.76
N TRP A 122 -2.56 4.72 6.24
CA TRP A 122 -2.99 5.22 7.53
C TRP A 122 -3.71 4.11 8.30
N LEU A 123 -3.49 4.07 9.61
CA LEU A 123 -4.28 3.26 10.54
C LEU A 123 -4.89 4.20 11.60
N PRO A 124 -6.06 3.89 12.16
CA PRO A 124 -6.57 4.54 13.35
C PRO A 124 -5.53 4.41 14.47
N SER A 125 -5.12 5.54 15.02
CA SER A 125 -4.40 5.57 16.28
C SER A 125 -5.38 5.15 17.38
N GLY A 126 -4.94 4.26 18.26
CA GLY A 126 -5.72 3.83 19.43
C GLY A 126 -5.84 4.92 20.50
N ILE A 127 -5.89 6.20 20.11
CA ILE A 127 -6.02 7.39 20.94
C ILE A 127 -7.44 7.93 20.79
N ASN A 128 -8.00 8.55 21.82
CA ASN A 128 -9.31 9.21 21.79
C ASN A 128 -9.13 10.74 21.92
N PRO A 129 -9.64 11.59 20.99
CA PRO A 129 -10.36 11.23 19.76
C PRO A 129 -9.51 10.39 18.81
N VAL A 130 -10.16 9.53 18.02
CA VAL A 130 -9.47 8.69 17.01
C VAL A 130 -8.72 9.60 16.06
N GLN A 131 -7.39 9.49 16.05
CA GLN A 131 -6.54 10.19 15.09
C GLN A 131 -6.05 9.20 14.05
N MET A 132 -5.84 9.61 12.80
CA MET A 132 -5.19 8.73 11.82
C MET A 132 -3.68 8.87 11.93
N ALA A 133 -2.96 7.75 12.02
CA ALA A 133 -1.50 7.74 11.99
C ALA A 133 -1.00 7.14 10.67
N CYS A 134 -0.07 7.83 10.01
CA CYS A 134 0.59 7.30 8.83
C CYS A 134 1.49 6.11 9.21
N THR A 135 1.43 5.04 8.43
CA THR A 135 2.21 3.81 8.61
C THR A 135 3.10 3.49 7.42
N ILE A 136 2.79 4.01 6.23
CA ILE A 136 3.61 3.85 5.02
C ILE A 136 3.72 5.20 4.31
N THR A 137 4.93 5.56 3.91
CA THR A 137 5.27 6.83 3.27
C THR A 137 6.14 6.56 2.04
N CYS A 138 5.87 7.19 0.91
CA CYS A 138 6.61 7.04 -0.34
C CYS A 138 7.79 8.02 -0.43
N ASP A 139 9.00 7.51 -0.73
CA ASP A 139 10.20 8.30 -1.03
C ASP A 139 10.15 8.83 -2.47
N THR A 140 9.65 10.06 -2.61
CA THR A 140 9.49 10.72 -3.91
C THR A 140 10.80 11.13 -4.58
N ARG A 141 11.95 11.03 -3.90
CA ARG A 141 13.26 11.34 -4.49
C ARG A 141 13.69 10.26 -5.47
N THR A 142 13.38 9.01 -5.14
CA THR A 142 13.71 7.83 -5.97
C THR A 142 12.86 7.75 -7.24
N THR A 143 11.70 8.41 -7.24
CA THR A 143 10.76 8.34 -8.35
C THR A 143 10.83 9.54 -9.32
N ARG A 144 11.66 10.54 -9.01
CA ARG A 144 11.90 11.76 -9.82
C ARG A 144 13.20 11.74 -10.62
N SER A 145 13.81 10.57 -10.84
CA SER A 145 15.00 10.47 -11.70
C SER A 145 14.68 10.92 -13.14
N PRO A 146 15.43 11.88 -13.72
CA PRO A 146 15.18 12.39 -15.07
C PRO A 146 15.51 11.28 -16.08
N GLY A 147 14.49 10.56 -16.52
CA GLY A 147 14.62 9.45 -17.47
C GLY A 147 13.67 8.29 -17.20
N VAL A 148 13.20 8.14 -15.96
CA VAL A 148 12.33 7.03 -15.58
C VAL A 148 10.91 7.55 -15.35
N LYS A 149 10.08 7.51 -16.40
CA LYS A 149 8.68 7.95 -16.37
C LYS A 149 7.79 6.93 -15.65
N HIS A 150 7.98 6.72 -14.34
CA HIS A 150 7.08 5.87 -13.54
C HIS A 150 5.82 6.60 -13.05
N HIS A 151 5.70 7.90 -13.32
CA HIS A 151 4.62 8.77 -12.82
C HIS A 151 3.89 9.54 -13.92
N LYS A 152 3.84 9.02 -15.16
CA LYS A 152 2.92 9.58 -16.16
C LYS A 152 1.50 9.29 -15.67
N ASN A 153 0.83 10.33 -15.15
CA ASN A 153 -0.57 10.41 -14.69
C ASN A 153 -0.83 10.43 -13.17
N THR A 154 0.18 10.43 -12.31
CA THR A 154 -0.04 10.74 -10.88
C THR A 154 -0.26 12.25 -10.70
N LYS A 155 -1.52 12.65 -10.51
CA LYS A 155 -1.87 13.97 -10.01
C LYS A 155 -1.55 14.02 -8.52
N THR A 156 -0.54 14.78 -8.12
CA THR A 156 -0.36 15.19 -6.73
C THR A 156 -1.47 16.18 -6.38
N HIS A 157 -2.38 15.81 -5.50
CA HIS A 157 -3.25 16.79 -4.86
C HIS A 157 -2.46 17.49 -3.75
N GLY A 158 -1.84 18.62 -4.12
CA GLY A 158 -1.24 19.56 -3.20
C GLY A 158 -2.10 20.82 -3.10
N THR A 159 -2.60 21.05 -1.88
CA THR A 159 -2.95 22.32 -1.24
C THR A 159 -4.12 23.17 -1.75
N THR A 160 -5.02 23.41 -0.78
CA THR A 160 -6.07 24.46 -0.61
C THR A 160 -7.24 24.49 -1.55
#